data_AF-A0A8T0DAL0-F1
#
_entry.id   AF-A0A8T0DAL0-F1
#
_cell.length_a   1.000
_cell.length_b   1.000
_cell.length_c   1.000
_cell.angle_alpha   90.00
_cell.angle_beta   90.00
_cell.angle_gamma   90.00
#
_symmetry.space_group_name_H-M   'P 1'
#
loop_
_entity.id
_entity.type
_entity.pdbx_description
1 polymer ?
#
loop_
_entity_poly.entity_id
_entity_poly.type
_entity_poly.pdbx_seq_one_letter_code
_entity_poly.pdbx_strand_id
1 'polypeptide(L)'
;MNILPKKRWHVRTKENIARVKQDEAKFNEEQRQIKYRALLADQEARTEALRRRTSSEVCPSASTSSRTTLLSDCSAELITGNKEYEAEKKAEQEAKEKSIGLLTYLGQSLVESGGQRPWYDMHPKQLQNTDTSDKKKTKDEWEAKKKARADPLTEMNKISDWFEKRREERAKEEAKSIQRANACIAAMPTLFPHDILVPKTSTNPHPLAEAIAAVKARRQESDVRKSKSRIDLEESGPVTTEPSLASSDEKSGTICSLDPPGAVSNAVQLAKQLQVDRLRAERLQRERKERERAALVMAKARGLSQALHDPNEPTVSTNERDLPFNSAFNPELAAVLAERRQRHRDSRKRHYPCD
;
A
#
# COMPACT_ATOMS: atom_id res chain seq x y z
N MET A 1 -52.80 5.06 1.72
CA MET A 1 -51.66 4.39 1.04
C MET A 1 -50.46 4.37 1.97
N ASN A 2 -49.74 3.25 2.07
CA ASN A 2 -48.50 3.19 2.85
C ASN A 2 -47.31 3.68 2.01
N ILE A 3 -46.71 4.79 2.45
CA ILE A 3 -45.57 5.43 1.77
C ILE A 3 -44.21 5.03 2.36
N LEU A 4 -44.18 4.35 3.52
CA LEU A 4 -42.94 3.98 4.21
C LEU A 4 -42.01 3.08 3.37
N PRO A 5 -42.49 2.09 2.59
CA PRO A 5 -41.60 1.26 1.77
C PRO A 5 -40.82 2.03 0.71
N LYS A 6 -41.28 3.24 0.35
CA LYS A 6 -40.63 4.12 -0.63
C LYS A 6 -39.61 5.07 0.00
N LYS A 7 -39.46 5.06 1.33
CA LYS A 7 -38.54 5.92 2.06
C LYS A 7 -37.23 5.17 2.34
N ARG A 8 -36.11 5.82 2.05
CA ARG A 8 -34.75 5.24 2.16
C ARG A 8 -34.34 4.91 3.59
N TRP A 9 -34.97 5.51 4.60
CA TRP A 9 -34.73 5.25 6.02
C TRP A 9 -35.58 4.10 6.58
N HIS A 10 -36.48 3.51 5.80
CA HIS A 10 -37.39 2.50 6.33
C HIS A 10 -36.65 1.22 6.72
N VAL A 11 -36.65 0.90 8.01
CA VAL A 11 -35.86 -0.18 8.63
C VAL A 11 -36.18 -1.56 8.05
N ARG A 12 -37.43 -1.81 7.65
CA ARG A 12 -37.87 -3.11 7.10
C ARG A 12 -37.58 -3.30 5.62
N THR A 13 -36.96 -2.32 4.95
CA THR A 13 -36.52 -2.51 3.56
C THR A 13 -35.37 -3.50 3.50
N LYS A 14 -35.33 -4.32 2.45
CA LYS A 14 -34.29 -5.34 2.26
C LYS A 14 -32.88 -4.72 2.28
N GLU A 15 -32.73 -3.50 1.75
CA GLU A 15 -31.47 -2.77 1.70
C GLU A 15 -30.97 -2.39 3.10
N ASN A 16 -31.85 -1.85 3.96
CA ASN A 16 -31.46 -1.46 5.31
C ASN A 16 -31.21 -2.67 6.21
N ILE A 17 -32.03 -3.73 6.08
CA ILE A 17 -31.78 -5.01 6.78
C ILE A 17 -30.42 -5.58 6.37
N ALA A 18 -30.04 -5.50 5.09
CA ALA A 18 -28.74 -5.98 4.62
C ALA A 18 -27.57 -5.15 5.17
N ARG A 19 -27.71 -3.83 5.27
CA ARG A 19 -26.69 -2.95 5.89
C ARG A 19 -26.50 -3.29 7.37
N VAL A 20 -27.59 -3.39 8.12
CA VAL A 20 -27.55 -3.78 9.54
C VAL A 20 -26.86 -5.14 9.71
N LYS A 21 -27.21 -6.13 8.89
CA LYS A 21 -26.55 -7.44 8.91
C LYS A 21 -25.05 -7.38 8.60
N GLN A 22 -24.63 -6.51 7.66
CA GLN A 22 -23.21 -6.34 7.34
C GLN A 22 -22.44 -5.69 8.49
N ASP A 23 -23.04 -4.70 9.15
CA ASP A 23 -22.41 -4.02 10.27
C ASP A 23 -22.36 -4.92 11.53
N GLU A 24 -23.41 -5.69 11.79
CA GLU A 24 -23.42 -6.76 12.80
C GLU A 24 -22.36 -7.84 12.51
N ALA A 25 -22.20 -8.24 11.24
CA ALA A 25 -21.20 -9.22 10.84
C ALA A 25 -19.77 -8.69 11.08
N LYS A 26 -19.48 -7.44 10.65
CA LYS A 26 -18.19 -6.79 10.91
C LYS A 26 -17.89 -6.69 12.40
N PHE A 27 -18.88 -6.27 13.18
CA PHE A 27 -18.74 -6.17 14.64
C PHE A 27 -18.41 -7.53 15.25
N ASN A 28 -19.11 -8.59 14.84
CA ASN A 28 -18.84 -9.95 15.32
C ASN A 28 -17.44 -10.46 14.94
N GLU A 29 -16.96 -10.16 13.74
CA GLU A 29 -15.60 -10.49 13.30
C GLU A 29 -14.54 -9.76 14.13
N GLU A 30 -14.71 -8.46 14.36
CA GLU A 30 -13.82 -7.66 15.20
C GLU A 30 -13.79 -8.21 16.65
N GLN A 31 -14.95 -8.56 17.21
CA GLN A 31 -15.03 -9.20 18.54
C GLN A 31 -14.34 -10.56 18.59
N ARG A 32 -14.46 -11.39 17.54
CA ARG A 32 -13.72 -12.67 17.45
C ARG A 32 -12.22 -12.44 17.40
N GLN A 33 -11.76 -11.46 16.64
CA GLN A 33 -10.33 -11.11 16.55
C GLN A 33 -9.79 -10.60 17.88
N ILE A 34 -10.53 -9.75 18.58
CA ILE A 34 -10.16 -9.24 19.92
C ILE A 34 -10.05 -10.41 20.91
N LYS A 35 -11.05 -11.30 20.95
CA LYS A 35 -11.03 -12.49 21.82
C LYS A 35 -9.85 -13.40 21.49
N TYR A 36 -9.61 -13.67 20.21
CA TYR A 36 -8.48 -14.47 19.77
C TYR A 36 -7.14 -13.85 20.20
N ARG A 37 -6.97 -12.54 20.02
CA ARG A 37 -5.77 -11.82 20.45
C ARG A 37 -5.59 -11.86 21.97
N ALA A 38 -6.67 -11.75 22.75
CA ALA A 38 -6.62 -11.88 24.20
C ALA A 38 -6.18 -13.28 24.63
N LEU A 39 -6.74 -14.34 24.02
CA LEU A 39 -6.34 -15.72 24.30
C LEU A 39 -4.87 -15.98 23.95
N LEU A 40 -4.39 -15.43 22.84
CA LEU A 40 -2.98 -15.55 22.44
C LEU A 40 -2.07 -14.81 23.45
N ALA A 41 -2.44 -13.60 23.84
CA ALA A 41 -1.70 -12.84 24.85
C ALA A 41 -1.66 -13.56 26.20
N ASP A 42 -2.75 -14.20 26.63
CA ASP A 42 -2.80 -15.01 27.85
C ASP A 42 -1.87 -16.23 27.75
N GLN A 43 -1.85 -16.90 26.60
CA GLN A 43 -0.93 -18.01 26.34
C GLN A 43 0.53 -17.54 26.39
N GLU A 44 0.86 -16.45 25.70
CA GLU A 44 2.19 -15.85 25.68
C GLU A 44 2.63 -15.43 27.08
N ALA A 45 1.79 -14.71 27.83
CA ALA A 45 2.08 -14.28 29.19
C ALA A 45 2.33 -15.46 30.14
N ARG A 46 1.54 -16.54 30.02
CA ARG A 46 1.76 -17.77 30.80
C ARG A 46 3.11 -18.40 30.48
N THR A 47 3.47 -18.50 29.20
CA THR A 47 4.78 -19.05 28.79
C THR A 47 5.93 -18.15 29.21
N GLU A 48 5.76 -16.83 29.14
CA GLU A 48 6.76 -15.85 29.54
C GLU A 48 6.97 -15.87 31.05
N ALA A 49 5.92 -16.02 31.86
CA ALA A 49 6.03 -16.16 33.31
C ALA A 49 6.86 -17.39 33.70
N LEU A 50 6.66 -18.52 33.00
CA LEU A 50 7.48 -19.71 33.18
C LEU A 50 8.93 -19.46 32.78
N ARG A 51 9.17 -18.84 31.61
CA ARG A 51 10.52 -18.46 31.15
C ARG A 51 11.23 -17.54 32.14
N ARG A 52 10.55 -16.49 32.61
CA ARG A 52 11.07 -15.53 33.60
C ARG A 52 11.42 -16.20 34.92
N ARG A 53 10.59 -17.14 35.39
CA ARG A 53 10.87 -17.94 36.59
C ARG A 53 12.11 -18.81 36.37
N THR A 54 12.22 -19.51 35.24
CA THR A 54 13.43 -20.29 34.91
C THR A 54 14.67 -19.42 34.74
N SER A 55 14.56 -18.21 34.18
CA SER A 55 15.68 -17.31 34.00
C SER A 55 16.09 -16.59 35.30
N SER A 56 15.15 -16.34 36.22
CA SER A 56 15.48 -15.69 37.51
C SER A 56 16.16 -16.63 38.50
N GLU A 57 15.96 -17.94 38.37
CA GLU A 57 16.74 -18.94 39.14
C GLU A 57 18.15 -19.18 38.59
N VAL A 58 18.58 -18.38 37.60
CA VAL A 58 19.95 -18.34 37.10
C VAL A 58 20.62 -17.05 37.60
N CYS A 59 21.09 -17.08 38.85
CA CYS A 59 22.06 -16.10 39.37
C CYS A 59 23.47 -16.40 38.80
N PRO A 60 24.26 -15.40 38.39
CA PRO A 60 25.67 -15.58 38.01
C PRO A 60 26.53 -15.42 39.26
N SER A 61 26.57 -16.43 40.12
CA SER A 61 27.66 -16.56 41.10
C SER A 61 28.46 -17.79 40.75
N ALA A 62 29.72 -17.56 40.38
CA ALA A 62 30.67 -18.60 40.06
C ALA A 62 30.93 -19.46 41.31
N SER A 63 30.46 -20.70 41.30
CA SER A 63 31.04 -21.79 42.09
C SER A 63 30.57 -23.14 41.53
N THR A 64 31.52 -23.80 40.88
CA THR A 64 31.76 -25.24 40.84
C THR A 64 30.58 -26.20 41.03
N SER A 65 30.39 -26.97 39.96
CA SER A 65 29.99 -28.39 39.96
C SER A 65 28.51 -28.71 40.12
N SER A 66 28.07 -29.60 39.22
CA SER A 66 26.81 -30.38 39.29
C SER A 66 25.55 -29.68 38.78
N ARG A 67 25.55 -29.21 37.52
CA ARG A 67 24.28 -29.04 36.77
C ARG A 67 24.25 -29.88 35.51
N THR A 68 24.63 -31.14 35.65
CA THR A 68 24.50 -32.19 34.62
C THR A 68 23.90 -33.47 35.19
N THR A 69 23.02 -33.39 36.20
CA THR A 69 22.40 -34.58 36.83
C THR A 69 20.97 -34.36 37.34
N LEU A 70 20.20 -33.39 36.82
CA LEU A 70 18.75 -33.29 37.08
C LEU A 70 17.90 -33.37 35.79
N LEU A 71 18.50 -33.83 34.71
CA LEU A 71 17.79 -34.46 33.59
C LEU A 71 18.31 -35.88 33.32
N SER A 72 19.21 -36.40 34.17
CA SER A 72 19.81 -37.72 33.99
C SER A 72 19.15 -38.80 34.86
N ASP A 73 18.43 -38.45 35.92
CA ASP A 73 17.82 -39.41 36.87
C ASP A 73 16.28 -39.54 36.74
N CYS A 74 15.73 -39.09 35.61
CA CYS A 74 14.43 -39.56 35.12
C CYS A 74 14.57 -40.17 33.72
N SER A 75 15.74 -40.74 33.43
CA SER A 75 16.04 -41.44 32.16
C SER A 75 15.76 -42.95 32.24
N ALA A 76 14.94 -43.40 33.19
CA ALA A 76 14.61 -44.82 33.37
C ALA A 76 13.11 -45.15 33.42
N GLU A 77 12.21 -44.17 33.44
CA GLU A 77 10.76 -44.42 33.37
C GLU A 77 10.11 -43.33 32.52
N LEU A 78 9.48 -43.71 31.39
CA LEU A 78 8.95 -42.87 30.31
C LEU A 78 9.95 -42.37 29.24
N ILE A 79 10.80 -43.26 28.74
CA ILE A 79 11.06 -43.29 27.28
C ILE A 79 10.05 -44.26 26.67
N THR A 80 8.77 -43.99 26.88
CA THR A 80 7.76 -44.44 25.94
C THR A 80 7.73 -43.31 24.91
N GLY A 81 8.35 -43.53 23.75
CA GLY A 81 8.24 -42.61 22.62
C GLY A 81 6.80 -42.15 22.48
N ASN A 82 6.60 -40.86 22.20
CA ASN A 82 5.27 -40.27 22.15
C ASN A 82 4.44 -41.09 21.15
N LYS A 83 3.54 -41.95 21.66
CA LYS A 83 2.93 -43.02 20.86
C LYS A 83 2.18 -42.46 19.66
N GLU A 84 1.64 -41.26 19.84
CA GLU A 84 0.97 -40.48 18.80
C GLU A 84 1.95 -40.02 17.71
N TYR A 85 3.15 -39.58 18.08
CA TYR A 85 4.18 -39.13 17.13
C TYR A 85 4.78 -40.29 16.33
N GLU A 86 5.03 -41.44 16.96
CA GLU A 86 5.49 -42.63 16.23
C GLU A 86 4.41 -43.20 15.32
N ALA A 87 3.14 -43.16 15.76
CA ALA A 87 2.00 -43.53 14.93
C ALA A 87 1.80 -42.56 13.75
N GLU A 88 1.95 -41.25 13.95
CA GLU A 88 1.88 -40.24 12.90
C GLU A 88 3.00 -40.41 11.88
N LYS A 89 4.24 -40.61 12.34
CA LYS A 89 5.39 -40.85 11.46
C LYS A 89 5.24 -42.15 10.66
N LYS A 90 4.70 -43.20 11.28
CA LYS A 90 4.39 -44.46 10.59
C LYS A 90 3.24 -44.27 9.59
N ALA A 91 2.19 -43.54 9.94
CA ALA A 91 1.09 -43.20 9.05
C ALA A 91 1.56 -42.36 7.86
N GLU A 92 2.49 -41.42 8.06
CA GLU A 92 3.12 -40.66 6.98
C GLU A 92 3.98 -41.55 6.07
N GLN A 93 4.75 -42.47 6.64
CA GLN A 93 5.54 -43.45 5.88
C GLN A 93 4.61 -44.33 5.05
N GLU A 94 3.57 -44.88 5.65
CA GLU A 94 2.55 -45.65 4.94
C GLU A 94 1.82 -44.82 3.89
N ALA A 95 1.54 -43.52 4.12
CA ALA A 95 0.92 -42.64 3.14
C ALA A 95 1.86 -42.34 1.95
N LYS A 96 3.16 -42.19 2.22
CA LYS A 96 4.19 -42.04 1.19
C LYS A 96 4.34 -43.35 0.40
N GLU A 97 4.39 -44.48 1.07
CA GLU A 97 4.44 -45.81 0.45
C GLU A 97 3.17 -46.13 -0.34
N LYS A 98 1.98 -45.78 0.18
CA LYS A 98 0.69 -45.90 -0.54
C LYS A 98 0.62 -44.95 -1.74
N SER A 99 1.12 -43.72 -1.63
CA SER A 99 1.13 -42.76 -2.75
C SER A 99 2.14 -43.12 -3.85
N ILE A 100 3.27 -43.73 -3.48
CA ILE A 100 4.24 -44.33 -4.42
C ILE A 100 3.70 -45.67 -5.00
N GLY A 101 2.74 -46.30 -4.31
CA GLY A 101 2.14 -47.58 -4.71
C GLY A 101 2.86 -48.82 -4.16
N LEU A 102 3.81 -48.65 -3.24
CA LEU A 102 4.59 -49.72 -2.59
C LEU A 102 3.73 -50.56 -1.62
N LEU A 103 2.83 -49.90 -0.87
CA LEU A 103 1.92 -50.53 0.08
C LEU A 103 0.50 -50.74 -0.52
N THR A 104 0.34 -50.47 -1.82
CA THR A 104 -0.91 -50.71 -2.55
C THR A 104 -0.84 -52.11 -3.15
N TYR A 105 -1.61 -53.05 -2.59
CA TYR A 105 -1.58 -54.45 -3.02
C TYR A 105 -2.14 -54.61 -4.43
N LEU A 106 -1.46 -55.43 -5.25
CA LEU A 106 -1.87 -55.75 -6.60
C LEU A 106 -3.28 -56.38 -6.60
N GLY A 107 -4.26 -55.63 -7.09
CA GLY A 107 -5.69 -56.01 -7.06
C GLY A 107 -6.58 -55.00 -6.34
N GLN A 108 -6.04 -54.13 -5.46
CA GLN A 108 -6.71 -52.94 -4.96
C GLN A 108 -6.67 -51.85 -6.05
N SER A 109 -7.50 -52.03 -7.07
CA SER A 109 -7.64 -51.03 -8.12
C SER A 109 -8.23 -49.73 -7.55
N LEU A 110 -7.93 -48.59 -8.20
CA LEU A 110 -8.44 -47.24 -7.90
C LEU A 110 -9.97 -47.16 -7.65
N VAL A 111 -10.71 -48.15 -8.14
CA VAL A 111 -12.16 -48.28 -8.03
C VAL A 111 -12.61 -48.52 -6.59
N GLU A 112 -11.84 -49.27 -5.81
CA GLU A 112 -12.25 -49.73 -4.48
C GLU A 112 -11.73 -48.81 -3.36
N SER A 113 -10.57 -48.16 -3.55
CA SER A 113 -9.99 -47.21 -2.59
C SER A 113 -10.36 -45.75 -2.88
N GLY A 114 -10.58 -45.38 -4.14
CA GLY A 114 -10.93 -44.01 -4.56
C GLY A 114 -12.43 -43.76 -4.72
N GLY A 115 -13.27 -44.80 -4.65
CA GLY A 115 -14.73 -44.73 -4.83
C GLY A 115 -15.19 -44.19 -6.20
N GLN A 116 -14.25 -43.87 -7.10
CA GLN A 116 -14.54 -43.36 -8.43
C GLN A 116 -14.49 -44.49 -9.44
N ARG A 117 -15.60 -44.68 -10.13
CA ARG A 117 -15.69 -45.59 -11.25
C ARG A 117 -14.86 -45.05 -12.41
N PRO A 118 -14.05 -45.89 -13.06
CA PRO A 118 -13.24 -45.48 -14.18
C PRO A 118 -14.15 -45.12 -15.37
N TRP A 119 -13.69 -44.18 -16.20
CA TRP A 119 -14.50 -43.58 -17.28
C TRP A 119 -15.08 -44.61 -18.27
N TYR A 120 -14.45 -45.77 -18.43
CA TYR A 120 -14.90 -46.87 -19.31
C TYR A 120 -16.04 -47.71 -18.72
N ASP A 121 -16.23 -47.70 -17.40
CA ASP A 121 -17.36 -48.35 -16.71
C ASP A 121 -18.57 -47.42 -16.56
N MET A 122 -18.41 -46.15 -16.94
CA MET A 122 -19.45 -45.12 -16.84
C MET A 122 -20.18 -44.95 -18.17
N HIS A 123 -21.51 -44.98 -18.15
CA HIS A 123 -22.30 -44.77 -19.37
C HIS A 123 -22.06 -43.34 -19.92
N PRO A 124 -21.90 -43.14 -21.25
CA PRO A 124 -21.47 -41.87 -21.85
C PRO A 124 -22.35 -40.65 -21.52
N LYS A 125 -23.60 -40.85 -21.13
CA LYS A 125 -24.49 -39.79 -20.62
C LYS A 125 -24.07 -39.21 -19.26
N GLN A 126 -23.35 -39.96 -18.43
CA GLN A 126 -22.86 -39.49 -17.13
C GLN A 126 -21.54 -38.71 -17.25
N LEU A 127 -20.71 -39.02 -18.26
CA LEU A 127 -19.52 -38.23 -18.61
C LEU A 127 -19.87 -36.81 -19.08
N GLN A 128 -21.07 -36.61 -19.64
CA GLN A 128 -21.54 -35.29 -20.07
C GLN A 128 -21.89 -34.36 -18.89
N ASN A 129 -22.16 -34.90 -17.70
CA ASN A 129 -22.58 -34.10 -16.55
C ASN A 129 -21.41 -33.36 -15.89
N THR A 130 -20.18 -33.87 -15.95
CA THR A 130 -18.97 -33.17 -15.47
C THR A 130 -18.70 -31.92 -16.32
N ASP A 131 -18.88 -32.05 -17.63
CA ASP A 131 -18.72 -30.94 -18.58
C ASP A 131 -19.72 -29.81 -18.36
N THR A 132 -20.93 -30.09 -17.83
CA THR A 132 -21.92 -29.03 -17.57
C THR A 132 -21.47 -28.08 -16.46
N SER A 133 -20.75 -28.58 -15.45
CA SER A 133 -20.28 -27.76 -14.33
C SER A 133 -19.16 -26.82 -14.76
N ASP A 134 -18.22 -27.30 -15.58
CA ASP A 134 -17.13 -26.49 -16.12
C ASP A 134 -17.58 -25.56 -17.26
N LYS A 135 -18.55 -26.00 -18.08
CA LYS A 135 -19.25 -25.11 -19.03
C LYS A 135 -20.02 -23.99 -18.32
N LYS A 136 -20.57 -24.26 -17.13
CA LYS A 136 -21.27 -23.25 -16.33
C LYS A 136 -20.29 -22.25 -15.70
N LYS A 137 -19.17 -22.72 -15.14
CA LYS A 137 -18.08 -21.84 -14.65
C LYS A 137 -17.53 -20.94 -15.75
N THR A 138 -17.23 -21.50 -16.92
CA THR A 138 -16.74 -20.72 -18.08
C THR A 138 -17.78 -19.70 -18.59
N LYS A 139 -19.08 -20.05 -18.52
CA LYS A 139 -20.17 -19.11 -18.82
C LYS A 139 -20.27 -17.99 -17.77
N ASP A 140 -20.17 -18.31 -16.48
CA ASP A 140 -20.23 -17.33 -15.39
C ASP A 140 -19.04 -16.35 -15.46
N GLU A 141 -17.84 -16.85 -15.78
CA GLU A 141 -16.66 -16.03 -16.05
C GLU A 141 -16.84 -15.12 -17.27
N TRP A 142 -17.43 -15.65 -18.35
CA TRP A 142 -17.73 -14.88 -19.55
C TRP A 142 -18.74 -13.76 -19.27
N GLU A 143 -19.78 -14.06 -18.50
CA GLU A 143 -20.77 -13.08 -18.05
C GLU A 143 -20.16 -12.03 -17.13
N ALA A 144 -19.24 -12.40 -16.24
CA ALA A 144 -18.49 -11.46 -15.41
C ALA A 144 -17.62 -10.52 -16.26
N LYS A 145 -16.92 -11.05 -17.27
CA LYS A 145 -16.14 -10.23 -18.23
C LYS A 145 -17.03 -9.30 -19.05
N LYS A 146 -18.21 -9.76 -19.48
CA LYS A 146 -19.19 -8.93 -20.20
C LYS A 146 -19.72 -7.81 -19.31
N LYS A 147 -20.04 -8.12 -18.05
CA LYS A 147 -20.49 -7.14 -17.04
C LYS A 147 -19.41 -6.12 -16.73
N ALA A 148 -18.16 -6.56 -16.52
CA ALA A 148 -17.02 -5.66 -16.29
C ALA A 148 -16.75 -4.75 -17.51
N ARG A 149 -16.85 -5.27 -18.75
CA ARG A 149 -16.72 -4.44 -19.96
C ARG A 149 -17.86 -3.44 -20.14
N ALA A 150 -19.06 -3.76 -19.66
CA ALA A 150 -20.22 -2.88 -19.71
C ALA A 150 -20.34 -1.94 -18.49
N ASP A 151 -19.40 -2.03 -17.54
CA ASP A 151 -19.41 -1.20 -16.34
C ASP A 151 -18.67 0.13 -16.59
N PRO A 152 -19.35 1.29 -16.53
CA PRO A 152 -18.74 2.60 -16.74
C PRO A 152 -17.62 2.92 -15.74
N LEU A 153 -17.63 2.32 -14.55
CA LEU A 153 -16.60 2.55 -13.55
C LEU A 153 -15.24 1.99 -14.01
N THR A 154 -15.24 0.92 -14.80
CA THR A 154 -13.99 0.36 -15.37
C THR A 154 -13.36 1.29 -16.40
N GLU A 155 -14.17 2.01 -17.18
CA GLU A 155 -13.67 3.03 -18.11
C GLU A 155 -13.12 4.24 -17.37
N MET A 156 -13.81 4.69 -16.32
CA MET A 156 -13.30 5.77 -15.45
C MET A 156 -11.98 5.40 -14.78
N ASN A 157 -11.84 4.16 -14.29
CA ASN A 157 -10.59 3.70 -13.68
C ASN A 157 -9.44 3.68 -14.69
N LYS A 158 -9.67 3.20 -15.93
CA LYS A 158 -8.64 3.27 -17.00
C LYS A 158 -8.19 4.71 -17.29
N ILE A 159 -9.10 5.67 -17.24
CA ILE A 159 -8.77 7.09 -17.45
C ILE A 159 -7.92 7.61 -16.29
N SER A 160 -8.26 7.28 -15.05
CA SER A 160 -7.46 7.62 -13.87
C SER A 160 -6.05 7.03 -13.96
N ASP A 161 -5.94 5.74 -14.27
CA ASP A 161 -4.67 5.03 -14.45
C ASP A 161 -3.84 5.66 -15.57
N TRP A 162 -4.49 6.08 -16.66
CA TRP A 162 -3.83 6.80 -17.76
C TRP A 162 -3.25 8.14 -17.32
N PHE A 163 -3.98 8.93 -16.53
CA PHE A 163 -3.48 10.19 -15.97
C PHE A 163 -2.32 9.96 -14.99
N GLU A 164 -2.40 8.93 -14.15
CA GLU A 164 -1.34 8.56 -13.20
C GLU A 164 -0.07 8.14 -13.93
N LYS A 165 -0.18 7.23 -14.90
CA LYS A 165 0.93 6.81 -15.73
C LYS A 165 1.60 8.00 -16.44
N ARG A 166 0.80 8.94 -16.96
CA ARG A 166 1.33 10.16 -17.60
C ARG A 166 2.03 11.09 -16.61
N ARG A 167 1.54 11.21 -15.36
CA ARG A 167 2.24 11.95 -14.30
C ARG A 167 3.55 11.27 -13.93
N GLU A 168 3.57 9.95 -13.83
CA GLU A 168 4.78 9.19 -13.55
C GLU A 168 5.81 9.30 -14.66
N GLU A 169 5.41 9.21 -15.93
CA GLU A 169 6.30 9.41 -17.08
C GLU A 169 6.92 10.80 -17.05
N ARG A 170 6.12 11.85 -16.82
CA ARG A 170 6.64 13.22 -16.63
C ARG A 170 7.59 13.33 -15.44
N ALA A 171 7.26 12.71 -14.31
CA ALA A 171 8.13 12.70 -13.13
C ALA A 171 9.45 11.95 -13.37
N LYS A 172 9.41 10.84 -14.13
CA LYS A 172 10.61 10.10 -14.55
C LYS A 172 11.47 10.93 -15.51
N GLU A 173 10.87 11.62 -16.47
CA GLU A 173 11.57 12.55 -17.37
C GLU A 173 12.18 13.74 -16.61
N GLU A 174 11.45 14.34 -15.68
CA GLU A 174 11.94 15.41 -14.80
C GLU A 174 13.10 14.91 -13.93
N ALA A 175 12.99 13.71 -13.33
CA ALA A 175 14.06 13.11 -12.55
C ALA A 175 15.32 12.83 -13.39
N LYS A 176 15.16 12.31 -14.62
CA LYS A 176 16.26 12.13 -15.58
C LYS A 176 16.89 13.48 -15.95
N SER A 177 16.09 14.52 -16.18
CA SER A 177 16.59 15.87 -16.46
C SER A 177 17.40 16.43 -15.29
N ILE A 178 16.93 16.24 -14.05
CA ILE A 178 17.64 16.64 -12.83
C ILE A 178 18.95 15.84 -12.69
N GLN A 179 18.94 14.53 -12.94
CA GLN A 179 20.14 13.69 -12.93
C GLN A 179 21.18 14.17 -13.95
N ARG A 180 20.76 14.49 -15.18
CA ARG A 180 21.63 15.05 -16.23
C ARG A 180 22.21 16.40 -15.82
N ALA A 181 21.39 17.29 -15.25
CA ALA A 181 21.85 18.58 -14.77
C ALA A 181 22.87 18.43 -13.62
N ASN A 182 22.62 17.53 -12.67
CA ASN A 182 23.55 17.23 -11.58
C ASN A 182 24.87 16.65 -12.09
N ALA A 183 24.83 15.76 -13.09
CA ALA A 183 26.03 15.25 -13.75
C ALA A 183 26.82 16.38 -14.45
N CYS A 184 26.14 17.33 -15.11
CA CYS A 184 26.78 18.52 -15.69
C CYS A 184 27.48 19.38 -14.64
N ILE A 185 26.80 19.63 -13.51
CA ILE A 185 27.36 20.41 -12.41
C ILE A 185 28.58 19.70 -11.83
N ALA A 186 28.51 18.38 -11.64
CA ALA A 186 29.63 17.58 -11.13
C ALA A 186 30.83 17.54 -12.10
N ALA A 187 30.58 17.47 -13.41
CA ALA A 187 31.63 17.52 -14.44
C ALA A 187 32.28 18.91 -14.56
N MET A 188 31.64 19.96 -14.05
CA MET A 188 32.11 21.34 -14.15
C MET A 188 32.03 22.07 -12.80
N PRO A 189 32.84 21.67 -11.80
CA PRO A 189 32.73 22.18 -10.42
C PRO A 189 32.99 23.69 -10.29
N THR A 190 33.72 24.28 -11.24
CA THR A 190 34.07 25.71 -11.24
C THR A 190 32.99 26.61 -11.86
N LEU A 191 31.89 26.05 -12.40
CA LEU A 191 30.80 26.84 -12.98
C LEU A 191 30.03 27.66 -11.94
N PHE A 192 29.95 27.17 -10.71
CA PHE A 192 29.20 27.82 -9.63
C PHE A 192 30.08 27.98 -8.37
N PRO A 193 31.04 28.94 -8.36
CA PRO A 193 32.04 29.08 -7.28
C PRO A 193 31.48 29.51 -5.92
N HIS A 194 30.30 30.15 -5.90
CA HIS A 194 29.63 30.63 -4.69
C HIS A 194 28.46 29.75 -4.28
N ASP A 195 28.51 28.46 -4.63
CA ASP A 195 27.48 27.54 -4.20
C ASP A 195 27.44 27.47 -2.67
N ILE A 196 26.27 27.84 -2.13
CA ILE A 196 25.87 27.56 -0.76
C ILE A 196 25.99 26.05 -0.63
N LEU A 197 27.12 25.58 -0.10
CA LEU A 197 27.22 24.25 0.50
C LEU A 197 26.13 24.22 1.54
N VAL A 198 24.95 23.73 1.18
CA VAL A 198 23.95 23.37 2.17
C VAL A 198 24.69 22.38 3.04
N PRO A 199 25.00 22.70 4.31
CA PRO A 199 25.65 21.74 5.17
C PRO A 199 24.81 20.48 5.06
N LYS A 200 25.40 19.39 4.57
CA LYS A 200 24.77 18.06 4.57
C LYS A 200 24.19 17.97 5.97
N THR A 201 22.86 17.93 6.07
CA THR A 201 22.16 17.92 7.36
C THR A 201 22.96 16.97 8.23
N SER A 202 23.53 17.47 9.32
CA SER A 202 24.20 16.60 10.26
C SER A 202 23.24 15.46 10.54
N THR A 203 23.76 14.25 10.64
CA THR A 203 23.05 12.97 10.69
C THR A 203 21.99 12.87 11.82
N ASN A 204 21.81 13.94 12.59
CA ASN A 204 20.77 14.11 13.59
C ASN A 204 19.68 15.03 13.03
N PRO A 205 18.51 14.50 12.60
CA PRO A 205 17.38 15.35 12.28
C PRO A 205 17.07 16.23 13.51
N HIS A 206 16.86 17.53 13.28
CA HIS A 206 16.41 18.41 14.36
C HIS A 206 15.14 17.81 14.97
N PRO A 207 15.02 17.67 16.31
CA PRO A 207 13.91 16.95 16.95
C PRO A 207 12.52 17.47 16.57
N LEU A 208 12.44 18.72 16.10
CA LEU A 208 11.24 19.35 15.59
C LEU A 208 10.82 18.83 14.20
N ALA A 209 11.77 18.48 13.32
CA ALA A 209 11.47 17.86 12.03
C ALA A 209 10.93 16.43 12.21
N GLU A 210 11.45 15.70 13.19
CA GLU A 210 10.98 14.37 13.58
C GLU A 210 9.59 14.46 14.26
N ALA A 211 9.38 15.48 15.12
CA ALA A 211 8.06 15.76 15.69
C ALA A 211 7.03 16.17 14.62
N ILE A 212 7.39 16.98 13.63
CA ILE A 212 6.50 17.34 12.52
C ILE A 212 6.19 16.12 11.65
N ALA A 213 7.17 15.26 11.37
CA ALA A 213 6.97 14.01 10.64
C ALA A 213 6.07 13.04 11.42
N ALA A 214 6.26 12.91 12.74
CA ALA A 214 5.42 12.12 13.62
C ALA A 214 3.99 12.67 13.74
N VAL A 215 3.82 13.99 13.79
CA VAL A 215 2.50 14.65 13.78
C VAL A 215 1.80 14.48 12.43
N LYS A 216 2.52 14.53 11.31
CA LYS A 216 1.96 14.23 9.97
C LYS A 216 1.58 12.76 9.83
N ALA A 217 2.40 11.84 10.33
CA ALA A 217 2.11 10.41 10.34
C ALA A 217 0.87 10.10 11.20
N ARG A 218 0.77 10.70 12.40
CA ARG A 218 -0.42 10.61 13.25
C ARG A 218 -1.66 11.26 12.62
N ARG A 219 -1.51 12.33 11.83
CA ARG A 219 -2.61 12.93 11.09
C ARG A 219 -3.13 12.01 9.99
N GLN A 220 -2.26 11.37 9.22
CA GLN A 220 -2.68 10.37 8.23
C GLN A 220 -3.35 9.15 8.87
N GLU A 221 -2.88 8.68 10.02
CA GLU A 221 -3.58 7.64 10.80
C GLU A 221 -4.94 8.11 11.36
N SER A 222 -5.03 9.37 11.79
CA SER A 222 -6.28 9.94 12.30
C SER A 222 -7.31 10.24 11.21
N ASP A 223 -6.88 10.58 9.99
CA ASP A 223 -7.75 10.78 8.84
C ASP A 223 -8.32 9.44 8.38
N VAL A 224 -7.53 8.36 8.39
CA VAL A 224 -7.99 6.98 8.14
C VAL A 224 -9.00 6.52 9.21
N ARG A 225 -8.76 6.86 10.48
CA ARG A 225 -9.69 6.55 11.60
C ARG A 225 -10.95 7.41 11.59
N LYS A 226 -10.88 8.67 11.17
CA LYS A 226 -12.05 9.58 11.09
C LYS A 226 -12.95 9.30 9.89
N SER A 227 -12.42 8.73 8.80
CA SER A 227 -13.24 8.10 7.75
C SER A 227 -13.94 6.80 8.21
N LYS A 228 -13.53 6.20 9.34
CA LYS A 228 -14.14 4.99 9.91
C LYS A 228 -15.09 5.27 11.09
N SER A 229 -15.00 6.44 11.73
CA SER A 229 -15.80 6.78 12.93
C SER A 229 -16.95 7.78 12.69
N ARG A 230 -17.29 8.09 11.43
CA ARG A 230 -18.32 9.10 11.11
C ARG A 230 -19.70 8.51 10.76
N ILE A 231 -19.98 7.28 11.20
CA ILE A 231 -21.29 6.64 10.96
C ILE A 231 -22.15 6.50 12.23
N ASP A 232 -21.59 6.56 13.44
CA ASP A 232 -22.39 6.30 14.65
C ASP A 232 -22.32 7.46 15.65
N LEU A 233 -23.29 8.37 15.57
CA LEU A 233 -24.10 8.89 16.70
C LEU A 233 -24.99 10.04 16.21
N GLU A 234 -26.30 9.80 16.12
CA GLU A 234 -27.37 10.77 16.37
C GLU A 234 -28.69 9.97 16.51
N GLU A 235 -29.16 9.76 17.74
CA GLU A 235 -30.59 9.53 17.99
C GLU A 235 -30.95 10.04 19.40
N SER A 236 -31.70 11.15 19.48
CA SER A 236 -32.98 11.26 20.20
C SER A 236 -33.35 12.72 20.53
N GLY A 237 -34.61 13.08 20.28
CA GLY A 237 -35.34 14.14 20.99
C GLY A 237 -36.67 13.55 21.50
N PRO A 238 -37.68 14.34 21.85
CA PRO A 238 -37.72 15.55 22.69
C PRO A 238 -38.64 15.33 23.92
N VAL A 239 -38.42 16.02 25.05
CA VAL A 239 -39.45 16.14 26.12
C VAL A 239 -39.48 17.56 26.68
N THR A 240 -40.67 18.12 26.68
CA THR A 240 -41.13 19.42 27.15
C THR A 240 -41.24 19.50 28.67
N THR A 241 -40.76 20.57 29.32
CA THR A 241 -41.37 21.16 30.53
C THR A 241 -40.93 22.64 30.66
N GLU A 242 -41.89 23.49 31.02
CA GLU A 242 -41.97 24.97 31.05
C GLU A 242 -40.97 25.73 31.97
N PRO A 243 -40.85 27.07 31.85
CA PRO A 243 -39.83 27.90 32.51
C PRO A 243 -40.35 28.67 33.74
N SER A 244 -39.50 28.84 34.78
CA SER A 244 -39.72 29.83 35.84
C SER A 244 -38.43 30.25 36.57
N LEU A 245 -38.00 31.50 36.30
CA LEU A 245 -37.57 32.61 37.18
C LEU A 245 -36.86 32.41 38.55
N ALA A 246 -35.98 33.39 38.84
CA ALA A 246 -35.33 33.82 40.10
C ALA A 246 -33.95 33.19 40.42
N SER A 247 -32.82 33.89 40.25
CA SER A 247 -32.18 35.00 41.02
C SER A 247 -31.37 34.55 42.25
N SER A 248 -30.19 35.20 42.37
CA SER A 248 -29.43 35.51 43.59
C SER A 248 -28.23 34.62 43.98
N ASP A 249 -27.06 35.27 43.90
CA ASP A 249 -25.97 35.37 44.87
C ASP A 249 -24.90 34.26 45.06
N GLU A 250 -23.69 34.61 44.57
CA GLU A 250 -22.41 34.71 45.29
C GLU A 250 -21.99 33.60 46.29
N LYS A 251 -20.93 32.84 45.96
CA LYS A 251 -19.58 32.99 46.58
C LYS A 251 -18.56 31.91 46.14
N SER A 252 -17.40 32.43 45.74
CA SER A 252 -16.00 31.95 45.89
C SER A 252 -15.67 30.45 45.85
N GLY A 253 -14.83 30.09 44.87
CA GLY A 253 -14.06 28.84 44.88
C GLY A 253 -13.13 28.70 43.67
N THR A 254 -12.04 29.48 43.66
CA THR A 254 -10.67 29.15 43.18
C THR A 254 -10.53 27.71 42.63
N ILE A 255 -10.15 27.43 41.37
CA ILE A 255 -8.86 27.69 40.70
C ILE A 255 -9.06 27.75 39.17
N CYS A 256 -8.64 28.86 38.56
CA CYS A 256 -8.34 28.97 37.14
C CYS A 256 -6.87 28.57 36.93
N SER A 257 -6.61 27.50 36.18
CA SER A 257 -5.28 27.30 35.58
C SER A 257 -5.19 28.16 34.34
N LEU A 258 -4.68 29.37 34.54
CA LEU A 258 -4.22 30.28 33.49
C LEU A 258 -3.01 29.65 32.80
N ASP A 259 -3.13 29.31 31.52
CA ASP A 259 -1.96 29.15 30.67
C ASP A 259 -1.18 30.48 30.61
N PRO A 260 0.16 30.46 30.71
CA PRO A 260 0.95 31.68 30.80
C PRO A 260 0.89 32.49 29.48
N PRO A 261 0.73 33.83 29.54
CA PRO A 261 0.57 34.71 28.36
C PRO A 261 1.78 34.72 27.41
N GLY A 262 2.91 34.12 27.78
CA GLY A 262 4.10 33.99 26.94
C GLY A 262 4.07 32.83 25.92
N ALA A 263 3.27 31.79 26.14
CA ALA A 263 3.24 30.62 25.26
C ALA A 263 2.64 30.94 23.88
N VAL A 264 1.64 31.82 23.84
CA VAL A 264 0.96 32.26 22.61
C VAL A 264 1.89 33.11 21.73
N SER A 265 2.75 33.94 22.35
CA SER A 265 3.75 34.75 21.64
C SER A 265 4.83 33.89 20.98
N ASN A 266 5.30 32.85 21.68
CA ASN A 266 6.30 31.91 21.15
C ASN A 266 5.75 31.07 19.99
N ALA A 267 4.49 30.61 20.08
CA ALA A 267 3.84 29.88 18.98
C ALA A 267 3.67 30.76 17.72
N VAL A 268 3.32 32.04 17.89
CA VAL A 268 3.23 33.00 16.78
C VAL A 268 4.59 33.30 16.17
N GLN A 269 5.65 33.42 16.98
CA GLN A 269 7.02 33.60 16.49
C GLN A 269 7.51 32.37 15.70
N LEU A 270 7.24 31.16 16.19
CA LEU A 270 7.56 29.92 15.48
C LEU A 270 6.81 29.82 14.15
N ALA A 271 5.53 30.17 14.10
CA ALA A 271 4.76 30.21 12.85
C ALA A 271 5.35 31.18 11.83
N LYS A 272 5.80 32.37 12.29
CA LYS A 272 6.50 33.36 11.45
C LYS A 272 7.85 32.81 10.94
N GLN A 273 8.62 32.14 11.81
CA GLN A 273 9.90 31.51 11.41
C GLN A 273 9.66 30.41 10.37
N LEU A 274 8.68 29.53 10.56
CA LEU A 274 8.31 28.49 9.59
C LEU A 274 7.85 29.09 8.26
N GLN A 275 7.14 30.22 8.29
CA GLN A 275 6.75 30.94 7.07
C GLN A 275 7.97 31.51 6.34
N VAL A 276 8.90 32.14 7.06
CA VAL A 276 10.16 32.63 6.48
C VAL A 276 11.01 31.48 5.94
N ASP A 277 11.07 30.36 6.64
CA ASP A 277 11.82 29.17 6.21
C ASP A 277 11.20 28.53 4.98
N ARG A 278 9.87 28.54 4.85
CA ARG A 278 9.18 28.15 3.61
C ARG A 278 9.58 29.05 2.44
N LEU A 279 9.62 30.37 2.64
CA LEU A 279 10.03 31.32 1.59
C LEU A 279 11.51 31.14 1.22
N ARG A 280 12.38 30.89 2.20
CA ARG A 280 13.80 30.54 1.97
C ARG A 280 13.93 29.24 1.18
N ALA A 281 13.18 28.21 1.55
CA ALA A 281 13.18 26.93 0.85
C ALA A 281 12.70 27.08 -0.61
N GLU A 282 11.65 27.86 -0.84
CA GLU A 282 11.16 28.15 -2.19
C GLU A 282 12.18 28.95 -3.01
N ARG A 283 12.82 29.97 -2.43
CA ARG A 283 13.92 30.70 -3.06
C ARG A 283 15.05 29.76 -3.45
N LEU A 284 15.50 28.90 -2.54
CA LEU A 284 16.53 27.90 -2.81
C LEU A 284 16.14 26.91 -3.90
N GLN A 285 14.86 26.52 -3.99
CA GLN A 285 14.37 25.68 -5.08
C GLN A 285 14.41 26.40 -6.43
N ARG A 286 14.07 27.70 -6.49
CA ARG A 286 14.19 28.50 -7.72
C ARG A 286 15.64 28.64 -8.16
N GLU A 287 16.53 29.00 -7.23
CA GLU A 287 17.97 29.10 -7.49
C GLU A 287 18.53 27.75 -7.99
N ARG A 288 18.14 26.61 -7.39
CA ARG A 288 18.54 25.27 -7.88
C ARG A 288 18.03 24.99 -9.29
N LYS A 289 16.76 25.24 -9.58
CA LYS A 289 16.19 25.05 -10.93
C LYS A 289 16.88 25.91 -11.98
N GLU A 290 17.23 27.15 -11.64
CA GLU A 290 17.99 28.04 -12.52
C GLU A 290 19.41 27.53 -12.75
N ARG A 291 20.09 27.01 -11.71
CA ARG A 291 21.40 26.34 -11.84
C ARG A 291 21.33 25.10 -12.72
N GLU A 292 20.34 24.24 -12.53
CA GLU A 292 20.14 23.04 -13.35
C GLU A 292 19.96 23.42 -14.82
N ARG A 293 19.13 24.43 -15.11
CA ARG A 293 18.97 24.96 -16.47
C ARG A 293 20.26 25.55 -17.03
N ALA A 294 20.97 26.37 -16.25
CA ALA A 294 22.22 27.00 -16.66
C ALA A 294 23.31 25.95 -16.93
N ALA A 295 23.43 24.92 -16.10
CA ALA A 295 24.40 23.84 -16.28
C ALA A 295 24.17 23.08 -17.59
N LEU A 296 22.90 22.75 -17.90
CA LEU A 296 22.55 22.10 -19.17
C LEU A 296 22.87 22.98 -20.38
N VAL A 297 22.57 24.28 -20.31
CA VAL A 297 22.89 25.24 -21.39
C VAL A 297 24.41 25.37 -21.59
N MET A 298 25.18 25.47 -20.50
CA MET A 298 26.64 25.58 -20.56
C MET A 298 27.30 24.31 -21.10
N ALA A 299 26.82 23.13 -20.70
CA ALA A 299 27.31 21.86 -21.22
C ALA A 299 27.03 21.73 -22.72
N LYS A 300 25.85 22.15 -23.17
CA LYS A 300 25.50 22.22 -24.60
C LYS A 300 26.41 23.18 -25.37
N ALA A 301 26.68 24.37 -24.83
CA ALA A 301 27.55 25.37 -25.45
C ALA A 301 29.01 24.88 -25.58
N ARG A 302 29.48 24.07 -24.62
CA ARG A 302 30.83 23.47 -24.63
C ARG A 302 30.92 22.21 -25.51
N GLY A 303 29.84 21.82 -26.20
CA GLY A 303 29.83 20.61 -27.03
C GLY A 303 29.87 19.31 -26.23
N LEU A 304 29.69 19.36 -24.90
CA LEU A 304 29.71 18.19 -24.02
C LEU A 304 28.37 17.44 -24.02
N SER A 305 27.43 17.81 -24.88
CA SER A 305 26.09 17.21 -24.94
C SER A 305 26.09 15.71 -25.28
N GLN A 306 27.12 15.19 -25.94
CA GLN A 306 27.27 13.76 -26.22
C GLN A 306 27.68 12.95 -24.99
N ALA A 307 28.38 13.54 -24.03
CA ALA A 307 28.72 12.89 -22.75
C ALA A 307 27.54 12.86 -21.76
N LEU A 308 26.41 13.48 -22.11
CA LEU A 308 25.19 13.58 -21.30
C LEU A 308 24.07 12.63 -21.74
N HIS A 309 24.28 11.93 -22.85
CA HIS A 309 23.32 10.95 -23.37
C HIS A 309 23.51 9.63 -22.63
N ASP A 310 22.42 9.04 -22.14
CA ASP A 310 22.50 7.71 -21.53
C ASP A 310 23.06 6.74 -22.59
N PRO A 311 24.04 5.88 -22.28
CA PRO A 311 24.67 5.00 -23.29
C PRO A 311 23.68 4.03 -23.93
N ASN A 312 22.52 3.83 -23.30
CA ASN A 312 21.42 3.00 -23.79
C ASN A 312 20.28 3.77 -24.47
N GLU A 313 20.28 5.12 -24.47
CA GLU A 313 19.28 5.84 -25.25
C GLU A 313 19.70 5.81 -26.74
N PRO A 314 18.84 5.39 -27.67
CA PRO A 314 19.17 5.44 -29.08
C PRO A 314 19.44 6.90 -29.44
N THR A 315 20.57 7.16 -30.08
CA THR A 315 20.82 8.47 -30.70
C THR A 315 19.76 8.64 -31.77
N VAL A 316 18.69 9.38 -31.45
CA VAL A 316 17.67 9.74 -32.43
C VAL A 316 18.36 10.68 -33.40
N SER A 317 18.90 10.12 -34.49
CA SER A 317 19.33 10.87 -35.66
C SER A 317 18.10 11.59 -36.18
N THR A 318 17.93 12.82 -35.75
CA THR A 318 16.90 13.70 -36.28
C THR A 318 17.35 14.04 -37.70
N ASN A 319 16.71 13.44 -38.70
CA ASN A 319 16.95 13.84 -40.08
C ASN A 319 16.62 15.33 -40.20
N GLU A 320 17.45 16.10 -40.90
CA GLU A 320 17.19 17.54 -41.15
C GLU A 320 15.80 17.80 -41.73
N ARG A 321 15.23 16.80 -42.42
CA ARG A 321 13.88 16.78 -42.98
C ARG A 321 12.74 16.60 -41.99
N ASP A 322 13.02 16.24 -40.75
CA ASP A 322 12.06 16.07 -39.66
C ASP A 322 12.06 17.28 -38.72
N LEU A 323 13.03 18.20 -38.87
CA LEU A 323 13.02 19.48 -38.17
C LEU A 323 11.88 20.36 -38.72
N PRO A 324 11.07 20.98 -37.85
CA PRO A 324 10.08 21.94 -38.30
C PRO A 324 10.81 23.14 -38.92
N PHE A 325 10.31 23.59 -40.08
CA PHE A 325 10.80 24.82 -40.69
C PHE A 325 10.45 25.97 -39.77
N ASN A 326 11.45 26.66 -39.20
CA ASN A 326 11.21 27.82 -38.35
C ASN A 326 10.84 29.02 -39.24
N SER A 327 9.58 29.09 -39.65
CA SER A 327 9.06 30.24 -40.38
C SER A 327 8.86 31.40 -39.39
N ALA A 328 9.72 32.43 -39.48
CA ALA A 328 9.53 33.67 -38.73
C ALA A 328 8.18 34.35 -39.03
N PHE A 329 7.57 34.02 -40.17
CA PHE A 329 6.27 34.48 -40.59
C PHE A 329 5.29 33.29 -40.58
N ASN A 330 4.33 33.34 -39.65
CA ASN A 330 3.26 32.35 -39.46
C ASN A 330 3.71 30.92 -39.06
N PRO A 331 4.12 30.70 -37.80
CA PRO A 331 4.57 29.41 -37.30
C PRO A 331 3.49 28.31 -37.33
N GLU A 332 2.22 28.70 -37.20
CA GLU A 332 1.07 27.77 -37.22
C GLU A 332 0.95 27.06 -38.58
N LEU A 333 1.05 27.80 -39.68
CA LEU A 333 1.00 27.20 -41.02
C LEU A 333 2.19 26.26 -41.26
N ALA A 334 3.39 26.63 -40.80
CA ALA A 334 4.56 25.77 -40.93
C ALA A 334 4.43 24.46 -40.14
N ALA A 335 3.87 24.53 -38.93
CA ALA A 335 3.58 23.36 -38.09
C ALA A 335 2.56 22.42 -38.77
N VAL A 336 1.44 22.97 -39.26
CA VAL A 336 0.40 22.19 -39.96
C VAL A 336 0.94 21.52 -41.22
N LEU A 337 1.73 22.24 -42.02
CA LEU A 337 2.35 21.67 -43.22
C LEU A 337 3.38 20.58 -42.89
N ALA A 338 4.12 20.73 -41.79
CA ALA A 338 5.07 19.72 -41.31
C ALA A 338 4.35 18.44 -40.88
N GLU A 339 3.26 18.57 -40.10
CA GLU A 339 2.44 17.44 -39.68
C GLU A 339 1.83 16.71 -40.88
N ARG A 340 1.34 17.45 -41.88
CA ARG A 340 0.82 16.86 -43.13
C ARG A 340 1.89 16.05 -43.87
N ARG A 341 3.13 16.55 -43.93
CA ARG A 341 4.26 15.82 -44.53
C ARG A 341 4.61 14.55 -43.75
N GLN A 342 4.58 14.59 -42.42
CA GLN A 342 4.80 13.42 -41.57
C GLN A 342 3.73 12.34 -41.77
N ARG A 343 2.44 12.72 -41.73
CA ARG A 343 1.33 11.79 -41.98
C ARG A 343 1.47 11.08 -43.33
N HIS A 344 1.85 11.81 -44.37
CA HIS A 344 2.10 11.25 -45.71
C HIS A 344 3.34 10.33 -45.77
N ARG A 345 4.36 10.56 -44.93
CA ARG A 345 5.50 9.63 -44.80
C ARG A 345 5.10 8.36 -44.07
N ASP A 346 4.37 8.48 -42.96
CA ASP A 346 3.94 7.33 -42.16
C ASP A 346 2.98 6.43 -42.92
N SER A 347 2.14 6.99 -43.80
CA SER A 347 1.32 6.21 -44.71
C SER A 347 2.16 5.43 -45.73
N ARG A 348 3.27 6.01 -46.23
CA ARG A 348 4.19 5.32 -47.15
C ARG A 348 5.03 4.25 -46.45
N LYS A 349 5.47 4.47 -45.21
CA LYS A 349 6.21 3.48 -44.42
C LYS A 349 5.37 2.24 -44.11
N ARG A 350 4.07 2.40 -43.85
CA ARG A 350 3.14 1.28 -43.64
C ARG A 350 2.90 0.39 -44.87
N HIS A 351 3.38 0.80 -46.05
CA HIS A 351 3.13 0.11 -47.32
C HIS A 351 4.27 -0.80 -47.79
N TYR A 352 5.39 -0.86 -47.06
CA TYR A 352 6.45 -1.83 -47.32
C TYR A 352 6.52 -2.80 -46.13
N PRO A 353 5.89 -3.98 -46.22
CA PRO A 353 6.31 -5.09 -45.37
C PRO A 353 7.78 -5.38 -45.69
N CYS A 354 8.64 -5.30 -44.68
CA CYS A 354 9.97 -5.88 -44.78
C CYS A 354 9.78 -7.41 -44.77
N ASP A 355 10.01 -8.04 -45.92
CA ASP A 355 10.28 -9.48 -46.02
C ASP A 355 11.66 -9.81 -45.45
#